data_AF-A0A920PBL2-F1
#
_entry.id   AF-A0A920PBL2-F1
#
_cell.length_a   1.000
_cell.length_b   1.000
_cell.length_c   1.000
_cell.angle_alpha   90.00
_cell.angle_beta   90.00
_cell.angle_gamma   90.00
#
_symmetry.space_group_name_H-M   'P 1'
#
loop_
_entity.id
_entity.type
_entity.pdbx_description
1 polymer ?
#
loop_
_entity_poly.entity_id
_entity_poly.type
_entity_poly.pdbx_seq_one_letter_code
_entity_poly.pdbx_strand_id
1 'polypeptide(L)'
;MDIIIALDVSRSMLAEDIKPNRLERAKRKISDLLNMLKGDRIGLVAFAGTSFVQCPLTLDYAAARIFLNAIDPDLIPVQGTALGDALRKSTKAFRTQENKSRAIILITDGEDQTGQAMEAAEEAKKAGVKIFTIGIGKEIGAPLPIQI
;
A
#
# COMPACT_ATOMS: atom_id res chain seq x y z
N MET A 1 -3.39 -14.04 11.29
CA MET A 1 -4.04 -13.50 10.06
C MET A 1 -2.94 -13.19 9.05
N ASP A 2 -3.30 -13.11 7.76
CA ASP A 2 -2.38 -12.59 6.74
C ASP A 2 -2.82 -11.19 6.31
N ILE A 3 -1.89 -10.25 6.33
CA ILE A 3 -2.13 -8.85 6.00
C ILE A 3 -1.18 -8.47 4.85
N ILE A 4 -1.72 -7.87 3.80
CA ILE A 4 -0.93 -7.17 2.78
C ILE A 4 -1.19 -5.68 2.90
N ILE A 5 -0.13 -4.89 3.02
CA ILE A 5 -0.24 -3.43 2.92
C ILE A 5 0.09 -3.04 1.49
N ALA A 6 -0.89 -2.45 0.81
CA ALA A 6 -0.70 -1.82 -0.49
C ALA A 6 -0.46 -0.33 -0.26
N LEU A 7 0.78 0.12 -0.47
CA LEU A 7 1.21 1.50 -0.24
C LEU A 7 1.40 2.21 -1.57
N ASP A 8 0.69 3.33 -1.72
CA ASP A 8 0.87 4.27 -2.81
C ASP A 8 2.21 4.99 -2.67
N VAL A 9 3.00 4.98 -3.75
CA VAL A 9 4.31 5.63 -3.84
C VAL A 9 4.36 6.59 -5.03
N SER A 10 3.20 6.95 -5.58
CA SER A 10 3.09 7.96 -6.63
C SER A 10 3.60 9.32 -6.16
N ARG A 11 3.93 10.20 -7.11
CA ARG A 11 4.45 11.55 -6.81
C ARG A 11 3.52 12.37 -5.91
N SER A 12 2.19 12.20 -6.00
CA SER A 12 1.22 12.90 -5.15
C SER A 12 1.46 12.63 -3.65
N MET A 13 2.02 11.47 -3.31
CA MET A 13 2.40 11.10 -1.95
C MET A 13 3.63 11.87 -1.41
N LEU A 14 4.32 12.66 -2.23
CA LEU A 14 5.35 13.60 -1.80
C LEU A 14 4.79 14.94 -1.31
N ALA A 15 3.48 15.16 -1.43
CA ALA A 15 2.84 16.37 -0.91
C ALA A 15 3.08 16.52 0.61
N GLU A 16 3.32 17.76 1.03
CA GLU A 16 3.68 18.10 2.43
C GLU A 16 2.52 18.71 3.23
N ASP A 17 1.27 18.56 2.77
CA ASP A 17 0.08 18.92 3.54
C ASP A 17 -0.03 18.14 4.85
N ILE A 18 0.63 16.98 4.91
CA ILE A 18 0.94 16.26 6.14
C ILE A 18 2.47 16.12 6.25
N LYS A 19 3.03 16.56 7.39
CA LYS A 19 4.49 16.54 7.58
C LYS A 19 5.05 15.14 7.94
N PRO A 20 6.26 14.80 7.45
CA PRO A 20 7.08 15.58 6.50
C PRO A 20 6.53 15.54 5.07
N ASN A 21 6.00 14.40 4.63
CA ASN A 21 5.11 14.25 3.48
C ASN A 21 4.15 13.08 3.72
N ARG A 22 3.17 12.89 2.84
CA ARG A 22 2.16 11.81 2.94
C ARG A 22 2.79 10.42 3.00
N LEU A 23 3.79 10.13 2.15
CA LEU A 23 4.47 8.83 2.10
C LEU A 23 5.21 8.51 3.41
N GLU A 24 6.01 9.44 3.91
CA GLU A 24 6.74 9.26 5.16
C GLU A 24 5.79 9.16 6.36
N ARG A 25 4.65 9.86 6.31
CA ARG A 25 3.59 9.67 7.30
C ARG A 25 3.01 8.25 7.24
N ALA A 26 2.75 7.75 6.03
CA ALA A 26 2.26 6.39 5.80
C ALA A 26 3.26 5.35 6.34
N LYS A 27 4.54 5.47 5.98
CA LYS A 27 5.64 4.59 6.44
C LYS A 27 5.72 4.57 7.97
N ARG A 28 5.61 5.72 8.64
CA ARG A 28 5.56 5.78 10.11
C ARG A 28 4.36 5.03 10.69
N LYS A 29 3.16 5.19 10.09
CA LYS A 29 1.97 4.48 10.56
C LYS A 29 2.01 2.98 10.31
N ILE A 30 2.59 2.54 9.20
CA ILE A 30 2.86 1.13 8.95
C ILE A 30 3.87 0.60 9.98
N SER A 31 4.93 1.36 10.26
CA SER A 31 5.93 1.03 11.27
C SER A 31 5.33 0.88 12.68
N ASP A 32 4.38 1.75 13.04
CA ASP A 32 3.59 1.65 14.29
C ASP A 32 2.73 0.38 14.29
N LEU A 33 2.03 0.08 13.19
CA LEU A 33 1.22 -1.13 13.04
C LEU A 33 2.07 -2.39 13.23
N LEU A 34 3.25 -2.46 12.62
CA LEU A 34 4.17 -3.60 12.77
C LEU A 34 4.55 -3.87 14.24
N ASN A 35 4.58 -2.84 15.10
CA ASN A 35 4.88 -3.00 16.53
C ASN A 35 3.69 -3.57 17.33
N MET A 36 2.47 -3.43 16.80
CA MET A 36 1.25 -3.89 17.46
C MET A 36 0.85 -5.32 17.07
N LEU A 37 1.30 -5.78 15.89
CA LEU A 37 0.98 -7.11 15.38
C LEU A 37 1.63 -8.22 16.23
N LYS A 38 0.89 -9.32 16.41
CA LYS A 38 1.35 -10.49 17.18
C LYS A 38 0.90 -11.78 16.49
N GLY A 39 1.84 -12.45 15.81
CA GLY A 39 1.58 -13.73 15.16
C GLY A 39 0.88 -13.63 13.79
N ASP A 40 0.71 -12.42 13.28
CA ASP A 40 0.18 -12.15 11.94
C ASP A 40 1.31 -12.10 10.92
N ARG A 41 1.09 -12.67 9.73
CA ARG A 41 2.02 -12.49 8.60
C ARG A 41 1.72 -11.18 7.90
N ILE A 42 2.77 -10.44 7.58
CA ILE A 42 2.68 -9.15 6.89
C ILE A 42 3.45 -9.21 5.57
N GLY A 43 2.89 -8.62 4.52
CA GLY A 43 3.57 -8.35 3.26
C GLY A 43 3.33 -6.92 2.81
N LEU A 44 4.19 -6.44 1.91
CA LEU A 44 4.17 -5.08 1.38
C LEU A 44 4.08 -5.14 -0.14
N VAL A 45 3.12 -4.40 -0.69
CA VAL A 45 3.00 -4.10 -2.11
C VAL A 45 3.16 -2.59 -2.27
N ALA A 46 4.12 -2.17 -3.08
CA ALA A 46 4.26 -0.77 -3.46
C ALA A 46 3.61 -0.58 -4.83
N PHE A 47 2.91 0.54 -5.04
CA PHE A 47 2.29 0.84 -6.31
C PHE A 47 2.27 2.33 -6.66
N ALA A 48 2.33 2.59 -7.96
CA ALA A 48 2.06 3.87 -8.60
C ALA A 48 1.31 3.54 -9.90
N GLY A 49 1.85 3.86 -11.08
CA GLY A 49 1.25 3.45 -12.36
C GLY A 49 1.35 1.94 -12.63
N THR A 50 2.20 1.22 -11.90
CA THR A 50 2.24 -0.25 -11.81
C THR A 50 2.44 -0.69 -10.36
N SER A 51 2.27 -1.97 -10.06
CA SER A 51 2.47 -2.51 -8.71
C SER A 51 3.42 -3.71 -8.64
N PHE A 52 4.12 -3.83 -7.52
CA PHE A 52 5.05 -4.93 -7.27
C PHE A 52 5.08 -5.32 -5.78
N VAL A 53 5.42 -6.59 -5.51
CA VAL A 53 5.57 -7.11 -4.15
C VAL A 53 6.95 -6.70 -3.63
N GLN A 54 6.97 -5.68 -2.77
CA GLN A 54 8.19 -5.19 -2.13
C GLN A 54 8.64 -6.10 -0.99
N CYS A 55 7.70 -6.69 -0.25
CA CYS A 55 7.97 -7.67 0.80
C CYS A 55 6.95 -8.81 0.70
N PRO A 56 7.39 -10.05 0.44
CA PRO A 56 6.53 -11.22 0.56
C PRO A 56 5.98 -11.38 1.98
N LEU A 57 4.88 -12.13 2.15
CA LEU A 57 4.33 -12.45 3.46
C LEU A 57 5.37 -13.08 4.38
N THR A 58 5.59 -12.47 5.55
CA THR A 58 6.56 -12.91 6.54
C THR A 58 6.06 -12.70 7.97
N LEU A 59 6.59 -13.47 8.91
CA LEU A 59 6.47 -13.20 10.36
C LEU A 59 7.62 -12.33 10.88
N ASP A 60 8.63 -12.08 10.05
CA ASP A 60 9.78 -11.26 10.40
C ASP A 60 9.45 -9.77 10.21
N TYR A 61 8.98 -9.14 11.29
CA TYR A 61 8.64 -7.73 11.30
C TYR A 61 9.87 -6.82 11.17
N ALA A 62 11.07 -7.29 11.52
CA ALA A 62 12.30 -6.53 11.33
C ALA A 62 12.64 -6.47 9.84
N ALA A 63 12.57 -7.59 9.14
CA ALA A 63 12.74 -7.64 7.69
C ALA A 63 11.69 -6.79 6.97
N ALA A 64 10.40 -6.90 7.35
CA ALA A 64 9.34 -6.08 6.77
C ALA A 64 9.61 -4.58 6.93
N ARG A 65 10.19 -4.15 8.07
CA ARG A 65 10.58 -2.75 8.30
C ARG A 65 11.74 -2.29 7.42
N ILE A 66 12.71 -3.17 7.15
CA ILE A 66 13.79 -2.87 6.19
C ILE A 66 13.21 -2.61 4.81
N PHE A 67 12.33 -3.50 4.33
CA PHE A 67 11.67 -3.35 3.04
C PHE A 67 10.79 -2.10 2.95
N LEU A 68 10.07 -1.77 4.03
CA LEU A 68 9.29 -0.53 4.13
C LEU A 68 10.17 0.71 4.04
N ASN A 69 11.29 0.74 4.75
CA ASN A 69 12.19 1.89 4.76
C ASN A 69 12.85 2.12 3.40
N ALA A 70 13.11 1.04 2.66
CA ALA A 70 13.62 1.08 1.30
C ALA A 70 12.62 1.59 0.25
N ILE A 71 11.34 1.76 0.61
CA ILE A 71 10.33 2.32 -0.30
C ILE A 71 10.62 3.80 -0.58
N ASP A 72 10.72 4.10 -1.87
CA ASP A 72 10.95 5.41 -2.46
C ASP A 72 10.07 5.58 -3.72
N PRO A 73 9.53 6.77 -4.02
CA PRO A 73 8.76 7.03 -5.24
C PRO A 73 9.48 6.69 -6.54
N ASP A 74 10.81 6.78 -6.57
CA ASP A 74 11.62 6.50 -7.76
C ASP A 74 11.76 4.98 -8.04
N LEU A 75 11.31 4.12 -7.13
CA LEU A 75 11.25 2.67 -7.36
C LEU A 75 10.33 2.28 -8.50
N ILE A 76 9.29 3.09 -8.78
CA ILE A 76 8.31 2.82 -9.84
C ILE A 76 8.42 3.89 -10.92
N PRO A 77 9.08 3.59 -12.05
CA PRO A 77 9.23 4.57 -13.13
C PRO A 77 7.89 4.98 -13.75
N VAL A 78 6.93 4.07 -13.78
CA VAL A 78 5.59 4.31 -14.33
C VAL A 78 4.78 5.12 -13.33
N GLN A 79 4.61 6.39 -13.64
CA GLN A 79 3.84 7.33 -12.81
C GLN A 79 2.33 7.12 -12.97
N GLY A 80 1.61 7.62 -11.97
CA GLY A 80 0.16 7.54 -11.84
C GLY A 80 -0.27 6.65 -10.69
N THR A 81 -1.56 6.32 -10.63
CA THR A 81 -2.15 5.57 -9.51
C THR A 81 -3.04 4.44 -10.04
N ALA A 82 -2.49 3.23 -10.10
CA ALA A 82 -3.12 2.02 -10.63
C ALA A 82 -3.71 1.15 -9.50
N LEU A 83 -4.76 1.65 -8.84
CA LEU A 83 -5.40 0.96 -7.70
C LEU A 83 -5.86 -0.46 -8.03
N GLY A 84 -6.43 -0.65 -9.23
CA GLY A 84 -6.89 -1.97 -9.66
C GLY A 84 -5.76 -2.99 -9.77
N ASP A 85 -4.61 -2.59 -10.31
CA ASP A 85 -3.42 -3.46 -10.37
C ASP A 85 -2.89 -3.76 -8.96
N ALA A 86 -2.81 -2.75 -8.10
CA ALA A 86 -2.37 -2.90 -6.71
C ALA A 86 -3.23 -3.91 -5.92
N LEU A 87 -4.56 -3.82 -6.04
CA LEU A 87 -5.49 -4.74 -5.38
C LEU A 87 -5.35 -6.18 -5.92
N ARG A 88 -5.25 -6.34 -7.24
CA ARG A 88 -5.06 -7.67 -7.85
C ARG A 88 -3.71 -8.27 -7.48
N LYS A 89 -2.63 -7.47 -7.48
CA LYS A 89 -1.29 -7.91 -7.04
C LYS A 89 -1.30 -8.35 -5.58
N SER A 90 -1.91 -7.55 -4.72
CA SER A 90 -2.04 -7.84 -3.29
C SER A 90 -2.86 -9.11 -3.04
N THR A 91 -3.95 -9.30 -3.79
CA THR A 91 -4.78 -10.51 -3.71
C THR A 91 -3.99 -11.76 -4.12
N LYS A 92 -3.17 -11.67 -5.18
CA LYS A 92 -2.30 -12.77 -5.64
C LYS A 92 -1.14 -13.04 -4.67
N ALA A 93 -0.68 -12.03 -3.92
CA ALA A 93 0.43 -12.16 -2.98
C ALA A 93 0.14 -13.08 -1.78
N PHE A 94 -1.12 -13.41 -1.52
CA PHE A 94 -1.47 -14.38 -0.46
C PHE A 94 -1.03 -15.83 -0.77
N ARG A 95 -0.58 -16.13 -1.99
CA ARG A 95 -0.01 -17.41 -2.52
C ARG A 95 -0.87 -18.68 -2.38
N THR A 96 -1.63 -18.87 -1.31
CA THR A 96 -2.46 -20.05 -1.03
C THR A 96 -3.72 -19.70 -0.27
N GLN A 97 -4.86 -20.32 -0.64
CA GLN A 97 -6.11 -20.26 0.12
C GLN A 97 -6.03 -21.18 1.35
N GLU A 98 -5.22 -20.81 2.34
CA GLU A 98 -5.32 -21.41 3.67
C GLU A 98 -6.58 -20.88 4.38
N ASN A 99 -7.13 -21.64 5.35
CA ASN A 99 -8.26 -21.24 6.21
C ASN A 99 -7.89 -20.10 7.20
N LYS A 100 -7.15 -19.09 6.72
CA LYS A 100 -6.72 -17.93 7.48
C LYS A 100 -7.46 -16.70 6.96
N SER A 101 -7.86 -15.82 7.88
CA SER A 101 -8.37 -14.50 7.52
C SER A 101 -7.30 -13.72 6.77
N ARG A 102 -7.70 -13.10 5.65
CA ARG A 102 -6.84 -12.31 4.75
C ARG A 102 -7.38 -10.91 4.63
N ALA A 103 -6.53 -9.90 4.78
CA ALA A 103 -6.91 -8.52 4.49
C ALA A 103 -5.84 -7.73 3.75
N ILE A 104 -6.31 -6.83 2.89
CA ILE A 104 -5.51 -5.79 2.25
C ILE A 104 -5.77 -4.49 2.99
N ILE A 105 -4.72 -3.80 3.41
CA ILE A 105 -4.76 -2.42 3.87
C ILE A 105 -4.22 -1.56 2.74
N LEU A 106 -5.10 -0.84 2.06
CA LEU A 106 -4.77 0.09 0.98
C LEU A 106 -4.53 1.48 1.56
N ILE A 107 -3.37 2.06 1.31
CA ILE A 107 -2.98 3.39 1.79
C ILE A 107 -2.64 4.25 0.56
N THR A 108 -3.42 5.30 0.32
CA THR A 108 -3.35 6.16 -0.88
C THR A 108 -3.97 7.52 -0.59
N ASP A 109 -3.70 8.51 -1.43
CA ASP A 109 -4.44 9.78 -1.46
C ASP A 109 -5.65 9.76 -2.40
N GLY A 110 -5.90 8.63 -3.08
CA GLY A 110 -7.17 8.34 -3.75
C GLY A 110 -7.29 8.86 -5.17
N GLU A 111 -6.22 9.35 -5.77
CA GLU A 111 -6.21 9.85 -7.15
C GLU A 111 -6.18 8.70 -8.19
N ASP A 112 -7.13 7.77 -8.18
CA ASP A 112 -7.21 6.67 -9.17
C ASP A 112 -7.35 7.24 -10.60
N GLN A 113 -6.39 6.91 -11.45
CA GLN A 113 -6.33 7.37 -12.84
C GLN A 113 -6.62 6.26 -13.85
N THR A 114 -6.90 5.03 -13.36
CA THR A 114 -7.02 3.82 -14.21
C THR A 114 -8.43 3.22 -14.26
N GLY A 115 -9.29 3.55 -13.29
CA GLY A 115 -10.72 3.24 -13.35
C GLY A 115 -11.10 1.77 -13.11
N GLN A 116 -10.18 0.95 -12.59
CA GLN A 116 -10.41 -0.49 -12.36
C GLN A 116 -10.45 -0.90 -10.88
N ALA A 117 -10.41 0.06 -9.96
CA ALA A 117 -10.37 -0.22 -8.52
C ALA A 117 -11.58 -1.04 -8.03
N MET A 118 -12.79 -0.68 -8.48
CA MET A 118 -14.04 -1.34 -8.04
C MET A 118 -14.13 -2.79 -8.49
N GLU A 119 -13.75 -3.07 -9.74
CA GLU A 119 -13.70 -4.44 -10.27
C GLU A 119 -12.71 -5.30 -9.47
N ALA A 120 -11.50 -4.79 -9.26
CA ALA A 120 -10.47 -5.47 -8.49
C ALA A 120 -10.88 -5.68 -7.01
N ALA A 121 -11.65 -4.76 -6.43
CA ALA A 121 -12.18 -4.90 -5.09
C ALA A 121 -13.23 -6.03 -5.01
N GLU A 122 -14.10 -6.15 -6.00
CA GLU A 122 -15.06 -7.26 -6.10
C GLU A 122 -14.35 -8.60 -6.35
N GLU A 123 -13.28 -8.63 -7.16
CA GLU A 123 -12.43 -9.81 -7.32
C GLU A 123 -11.81 -10.25 -5.98
N ALA A 124 -11.24 -9.31 -5.22
CA ALA A 124 -10.64 -9.60 -3.91
C ALA A 124 -11.68 -10.12 -2.90
N LYS A 125 -12.87 -9.53 -2.89
CA LYS A 125 -14.00 -9.97 -2.05
C LYS A 125 -14.43 -11.40 -2.39
N LYS A 126 -14.57 -11.73 -3.68
CA LYS A 126 -14.85 -13.11 -4.14
C LYS A 126 -13.75 -14.08 -3.73
N ALA A 127 -12.50 -13.62 -3.68
CA ALA A 127 -11.38 -14.41 -3.18
C ALA A 127 -11.32 -14.54 -1.64
N GLY A 128 -12.29 -13.99 -0.91
CA GLY A 128 -12.36 -14.04 0.57
C GLY A 128 -11.40 -13.07 1.25
N VAL A 129 -10.94 -12.03 0.55
CA VAL A 129 -10.03 -11.01 1.06
C VAL A 129 -10.82 -9.76 1.44
N LYS A 130 -10.64 -9.27 2.67
CA LYS A 130 -11.24 -7.99 3.11
C LYS A 130 -10.33 -6.83 2.71
N ILE A 131 -10.88 -5.74 2.21
CA ILE A 131 -10.12 -4.53 1.90
C ILE A 131 -10.47 -3.46 2.93
N PHE A 132 -9.44 -2.87 3.53
CA PHE A 132 -9.52 -1.68 4.37
C PHE A 132 -8.76 -0.56 3.67
N THR A 133 -9.38 0.61 3.55
CA THR A 133 -8.78 1.78 2.90
C THR A 133 -8.42 2.84 3.94
N ILE A 134 -7.25 3.44 3.76
CA ILE A 134 -6.75 4.57 4.56
C ILE A 134 -6.39 5.67 3.58
N GLY A 135 -7.23 6.71 3.53
CA GLY A 135 -6.95 7.94 2.81
C GLY A 135 -5.88 8.76 3.53
N ILE A 136 -4.87 9.23 2.80
CA ILE A 136 -3.86 10.16 3.32
C ILE A 136 -3.91 11.47 2.54
N GLY A 137 -3.99 12.57 3.27
CA GLY A 137 -4.04 13.92 2.72
C GLY A 137 -5.11 14.76 3.42
N LYS A 138 -5.24 16.01 3.02
CA LYS A 138 -6.38 16.88 3.37
C LYS A 138 -7.40 16.88 2.25
N GLU A 139 -8.67 17.14 2.58
CA GLU A 139 -9.75 17.29 1.60
C GLU A 139 -9.47 18.42 0.59
N ILE A 140 -8.75 19.45 1.01
CA ILE A 140 -8.27 20.54 0.17
C ILE A 140 -6.92 20.10 -0.39
N GLY A 141 -6.85 19.86 -1.70
CA GLY A 141 -5.64 19.40 -2.40
C GLY A 141 -4.40 20.25 -2.11
N ALA A 142 -3.22 19.66 -2.28
CA ALA A 142 -1.95 20.25 -1.86
C ALA A 142 -0.92 20.24 -3.00
N PRO A 143 -0.09 21.30 -3.14
CA PRO A 143 0.95 21.34 -4.14
C PRO A 143 2.10 20.38 -3.77
N LEU A 144 2.74 19.81 -4.79
CA LEU A 144 4.00 19.09 -4.63
C LEU A 144 5.17 20.07 -4.43
N PRO A 145 6.12 19.77 -3.53
CA PRO A 145 7.30 20.61 -3.35
C PRO A 145 8.15 20.61 -4.64
N ILE A 146 8.60 21.79 -5.05
CA ILE A 146 9.53 21.95 -6.18
C ILE A 146 10.94 21.63 -5.66
N GLN A 147 11.56 20.56 -6.16
CA GLN A 147 13.00 20.33 -5.94
C GLN A 147 13.77 21.14 -6.99
N ILE A 148 14.53 22.13 -6.52
CA ILE A 148 15.44 22.97 -7.31
C ILE A 148 16.84 22.37 -7.25
#